data_AF-A0A1Y3ANU2-F1
#
_entry.id   AF-A0A1Y3ANU2-F1
#
_cell.length_a   1.000
_cell.length_b   1.000
_cell.length_c   1.000
_cell.angle_alpha   90.00
_cell.angle_beta   90.00
_cell.angle_gamma   90.00
#
_symmetry.space_group_name_H-M   'P 1'
#
loop_
_entity.id
_entity.type
_entity.pdbx_description
1 polymer ?
#
loop_
_entity_poly.entity_id
_entity_poly.type
_entity_poly.pdbx_seq_one_letter_code
_entity_poly.pdbx_strand_id
1 'polypeptide(L)'
;ENNPGTLLFYPSPNVSRQVNQLTEEEQIKIAQRIGLIQHLPTGSYDGCKKNRECVICMIEFLMGDPIRFLPCMHIYHTKCIDDWLMRSLTCPSCMEPVDAALLSAYQTD
;
A
#
# COMPACT_ATOMS: atom_id res chain seq x y z
N GLU A 1 27.74 -2.59 -5.30
CA GLU A 1 28.15 -1.52 -4.38
C GLU A 1 26.92 -0.72 -4.00
N ASN A 2 26.44 -0.86 -2.77
CA ASN A 2 25.22 -0.21 -2.30
C ASN A 2 25.56 1.20 -1.81
N ASN A 3 25.27 2.21 -2.63
CA ASN A 3 25.40 3.61 -2.24
C ASN A 3 24.22 3.97 -1.29
N PRO A 4 24.46 4.35 -0.03
CA PRO A 4 23.42 4.49 1.00
C PRO A 4 22.50 5.71 0.82
N GLY A 5 22.67 6.50 -0.25
CA GLY A 5 21.86 7.70 -0.52
C GLY A 5 20.84 7.58 -1.65
N THR A 6 20.82 6.50 -2.43
CA THR A 6 19.97 6.42 -3.62
C THR A 6 18.65 5.74 -3.29
N LEU A 7 17.58 6.51 -3.17
CA LEU A 7 16.22 5.98 -3.03
C LEU A 7 15.92 5.06 -4.23
N LEU A 8 15.66 3.79 -3.96
CA LEU A 8 15.32 2.79 -4.97
C LEU A 8 13.79 2.73 -5.10
N PHE A 9 13.29 2.90 -6.32
CA PHE A 9 11.88 2.71 -6.64
C PHE A 9 11.68 1.40 -7.41
N TYR A 10 10.54 0.78 -7.18
CA TYR A 10 10.13 -0.47 -7.81
C TYR A 10 8.94 -0.21 -8.74
N PRO A 11 9.15 0.31 -9.96
CA PRO A 11 8.06 0.64 -10.89
C PRO A 11 7.32 -0.61 -11.39
N SER A 12 7.89 -1.81 -11.24
CA SER A 12 7.29 -3.08 -11.63
C SER A 12 7.91 -4.24 -10.84
N PRO A 13 7.24 -5.41 -10.76
CA PRO A 13 7.84 -6.61 -10.16
C PRO A 13 9.21 -6.90 -10.80
N ASN A 14 10.24 -7.07 -9.96
CA ASN A 14 11.65 -7.32 -10.34
C ASN A 14 12.41 -6.16 -11.00
N VAL A 15 11.82 -4.98 -11.17
CA VAL A 15 12.54 -3.80 -11.66
C VAL A 15 12.87 -2.90 -10.47
N SER A 16 14.15 -2.67 -10.22
CA SER A 16 14.62 -1.65 -9.27
C SER A 16 15.39 -0.59 -10.04
N ARG A 17 14.97 0.67 -9.92
CA ARG A 17 15.61 1.82 -10.59
C ARG A 17 15.92 2.92 -9.58
N GLN A 18 17.03 3.61 -9.81
CA GLN A 18 17.38 4.81 -9.06
C GLN A 18 16.45 5.96 -9.45
N VAL A 19 16.07 6.83 -8.50
CA VAL A 19 15.16 7.97 -8.75
C VAL A 19 15.58 8.81 -9.96
N ASN A 20 16.89 9.06 -10.09
CA ASN A 20 17.47 9.92 -11.12
C ASN A 20 17.36 9.33 -12.54
N GLN A 21 16.88 8.09 -12.68
CA GLN A 21 16.73 7.37 -13.95
C GLN A 21 15.25 7.12 -14.29
N LEU A 22 14.31 7.68 -13.53
CA LEU A 22 12.88 7.53 -13.79
C LEU A 22 12.41 8.54 -14.84
N THR A 23 11.58 8.10 -15.78
CA THR A 23 10.89 8.99 -16.72
C THR A 23 9.86 9.86 -15.98
N GLU A 24 9.46 10.98 -16.59
CA GLU A 24 8.39 11.83 -16.04
C GLU A 24 7.09 11.03 -15.81
N GLU A 25 6.75 10.13 -16.73
CA GLU A 25 5.60 9.23 -16.58
C GLU A 25 5.72 8.28 -15.38
N GLU A 26 6.91 7.73 -15.14
CA GLU A 26 7.16 6.87 -13.97
C GLU A 26 7.06 7.69 -12.67
N GLN A 27 7.57 8.92 -12.65
CA GLN A 27 7.45 9.82 -11.51
C GLN A 27 6.00 10.20 -11.22
N ILE A 28 5.20 10.48 -12.26
CA ILE A 28 3.76 10.77 -12.14
C ILE A 28 3.03 9.57 -11.53
N LYS A 29 3.28 8.35 -12.02
CA LYS A 29 2.66 7.13 -11.49
C LYS A 29 3.02 6.90 -10.03
N ILE A 30 4.27 7.15 -9.64
CA ILE A 30 4.72 7.05 -8.25
C ILE A 30 3.99 8.09 -7.39
N ALA A 31 3.93 9.35 -7.82
CA ALA A 31 3.24 10.40 -7.08
C ALA A 31 1.73 10.11 -6.91
N GLN A 32 1.07 9.63 -7.96
CA GLN A 32 -0.33 9.21 -7.92
C GLN A 32 -0.54 8.06 -6.92
N ARG A 33 0.33 7.05 -6.94
CA ARG A 33 0.27 5.91 -6.03
C ARG A 33 0.50 6.33 -4.58
N ILE A 34 1.49 7.19 -4.31
CA ILE A 34 1.73 7.77 -2.97
C ILE A 34 0.50 8.53 -2.50
N GLY A 35 -0.06 9.38 -3.37
CA GLY A 35 -1.27 10.16 -3.06
C GLY A 35 -2.44 9.24 -2.68
N LEU A 36 -2.69 8.19 -3.46
CA LEU A 36 -3.75 7.22 -3.17
C LEU A 36 -3.53 6.51 -1.83
N ILE A 37 -2.32 6.00 -1.58
CA ILE A 37 -1.98 5.32 -0.32
C ILE A 37 -2.21 6.25 0.87
N GLN A 38 -1.78 7.52 0.79
CA GLN A 38 -1.94 8.49 1.88
C GLN A 38 -3.41 8.76 2.23
N HIS A 39 -4.32 8.70 1.26
CA HIS A 39 -5.75 8.95 1.47
C HIS A 39 -6.53 7.72 1.94
N LEU A 40 -5.92 6.53 1.97
CA LEU A 40 -6.57 5.34 2.53
C LEU A 40 -6.80 5.51 4.04
N PRO A 41 -7.94 5.06 4.59
CA PRO A 41 -8.24 5.24 6.00
C PRO A 41 -7.19 4.56 6.91
N THR A 42 -6.78 5.29 7.94
CA THR A 42 -5.89 4.78 9.00
C THR A 42 -6.60 4.82 10.35
N GLY A 43 -6.07 4.05 11.30
CA GLY A 43 -6.53 4.07 12.68
C GLY A 43 -5.59 3.29 13.60
N SER A 44 -6.04 3.06 14.82
CA SER A 44 -5.36 2.22 15.78
C SER A 44 -6.13 0.93 15.99
N TYR A 45 -5.43 -0.20 16.12
CA TYR A 45 -6.07 -1.48 16.45
C TYR A 45 -6.68 -1.43 17.85
N ASP A 46 -7.94 -1.84 17.96
CA ASP A 46 -8.74 -1.72 19.19
C ASP A 46 -8.83 -3.03 19.99
N GLY A 47 -8.24 -4.13 19.51
CA GLY A 47 -8.35 -5.46 20.13
C GLY A 47 -9.65 -6.21 19.85
N CYS A 48 -10.62 -5.59 19.15
CA CYS A 48 -11.97 -6.13 18.96
C CYS A 48 -12.19 -6.80 17.60
N LYS A 49 -11.30 -6.57 16.63
CA LYS A 49 -11.50 -7.07 15.26
C LYS A 49 -11.25 -8.57 15.13
N LYS A 50 -12.01 -9.21 14.23
CA LYS A 50 -11.86 -10.64 13.87
C LYS A 50 -10.46 -10.99 13.37
N ASN A 51 -9.80 -10.07 12.69
CA ASN A 51 -8.42 -10.24 12.23
C ASN A 51 -7.46 -9.78 13.33
N ARG A 52 -6.68 -10.73 13.87
CA ARG A 52 -5.72 -10.50 14.95
C ARG A 52 -4.28 -10.46 14.48
N GLU A 53 -4.01 -10.71 13.21
CA GLU A 53 -2.66 -10.81 12.66
C GLU A 53 -2.54 -10.05 11.34
N CYS A 54 -1.40 -9.38 11.14
CA CYS A 54 -1.05 -8.82 9.85
C CYS A 54 -0.43 -9.88 8.96
N VAL A 55 -1.15 -10.33 7.94
CA VAL A 55 -0.71 -11.40 7.01
C VAL A 55 0.53 -11.05 6.17
N ILE A 56 0.98 -9.80 6.18
CA ILE A 56 2.20 -9.38 5.47
C ILE A 56 3.44 -9.73 6.30
N CYS A 57 3.43 -9.42 7.60
CA CYS A 57 4.56 -9.67 8.49
C CYS A 57 4.38 -10.92 9.36
N MET A 58 3.19 -11.54 9.35
CA MET A 58 2.82 -12.67 10.20
C MET A 58 2.98 -12.38 11.71
N ILE A 59 2.66 -11.16 12.11
CA ILE A 59 2.73 -10.69 13.51
C ILE A 59 1.33 -10.28 13.97
N GLU A 60 0.97 -10.67 15.18
CA GLU A 60 -0.28 -10.27 15.84
C GLU A 60 -0.36 -8.74 16.02
N PHE A 61 -1.56 -8.18 15.85
CA PHE A 61 -1.82 -6.80 16.19
C PHE A 61 -1.89 -6.62 17.70
N LEU A 62 -1.22 -5.59 18.20
CA LEU A 62 -1.35 -5.14 19.58
C LEU A 62 -2.31 -3.94 19.66
N MET A 63 -2.97 -3.79 20.81
CA MET A 63 -3.83 -2.63 21.04
C MET A 63 -3.04 -1.34 20.86
N GLY A 64 -3.57 -0.42 20.05
CA GLY A 64 -2.90 0.83 19.69
C GLY A 64 -2.06 0.76 18.42
N ASP A 65 -1.80 -0.44 17.86
CA ASP A 65 -0.98 -0.58 16.65
C ASP A 65 -1.54 0.25 15.50
N PRO A 66 -0.69 0.99 14.76
CA PRO A 66 -1.12 1.73 13.60
C PRO A 66 -1.55 0.76 12.50
N ILE A 67 -2.81 0.85 12.12
CA ILE A 67 -3.40 0.03 11.06
C ILE A 67 -3.93 0.90 9.93
N ARG A 68 -3.93 0.33 8.73
CA ARG A 68 -4.61 0.88 7.56
C ARG A 68 -5.69 -0.07 7.09
N PHE A 69 -6.79 0.53 6.66
CA PHE A 69 -7.95 -0.16 6.09
C PHE A 69 -7.89 -0.02 4.58
N LEU A 70 -8.07 -1.13 3.87
CA LEU A 70 -8.34 -1.10 2.44
C LEU A 70 -9.85 -0.98 2.18
N PRO A 71 -10.28 -0.54 0.99
CA PRO A 71 -11.72 -0.44 0.66
C PRO A 71 -12.47 -1.77 0.76
N CYS A 72 -11.77 -2.90 0.55
CA CYS A 72 -12.28 -4.25 0.76
C CYS A 72 -12.34 -4.68 2.25
N MET A 73 -12.18 -3.73 3.18
CA MET A 73 -12.26 -3.90 4.65
C MET A 73 -11.16 -4.76 5.31
N HIS A 74 -10.19 -5.25 4.55
CA HIS A 74 -8.99 -5.87 5.11
C HIS A 74 -8.10 -4.84 5.80
N ILE A 75 -7.45 -5.27 6.88
CA ILE A 75 -6.57 -4.43 7.71
C ILE A 75 -5.17 -5.00 7.77
N TYR A 76 -4.19 -4.11 7.89
CA TYR A 76 -2.76 -4.42 7.96
C TYR A 76 -2.07 -3.36 8.81
N HIS A 77 -0.86 -3.63 9.33
CA HIS A 77 -0.03 -2.56 9.88
C HIS A 77 0.21 -1.52 8.79
N THR A 78 0.08 -0.24 9.12
CA THR A 78 0.20 0.86 8.14
C THR A 78 1.48 0.75 7.33
N LYS A 79 2.62 0.53 8.00
CA LYS A 79 3.92 0.35 7.33
C LYS A 79 3.93 -0.84 6.36
N CYS A 80 3.42 -1.98 6.79
CA CYS A 80 3.45 -3.22 6.01
C CYS A 80 2.67 -3.09 4.70
N ILE A 81 1.46 -2.51 4.77
CA ILE A 81 0.64 -2.35 3.57
C ILE A 81 1.08 -1.19 2.70
N ASP A 82 1.66 -0.12 3.25
CA ASP A 82 2.20 0.98 2.43
C ASP A 82 3.35 0.50 1.54
N ASP A 83 4.29 -0.27 2.13
CA ASP A 83 5.41 -0.87 1.39
C ASP A 83 4.92 -1.86 0.32
N TRP A 84 3.85 -2.61 0.61
CA TRP A 84 3.22 -3.52 -0.35
C TRP A 84 2.56 -2.76 -1.50
N LEU A 85 1.75 -1.73 -1.19
CA LEU A 85 0.99 -0.97 -2.20
C LEU A 85 1.91 -0.17 -3.13
N MET A 86 3.10 0.22 -2.66
CA MET A 86 4.13 0.78 -3.52
C MET A 86 4.58 -0.17 -4.63
N ARG A 87 4.48 -1.49 -4.43
CA ARG A 87 4.84 -2.53 -5.41
C ARG A 87 3.62 -3.02 -6.19
N SER A 88 2.54 -3.35 -5.49
CA SER A 88 1.29 -3.87 -6.08
C SER A 88 0.08 -3.18 -5.46
N LEU A 89 -0.71 -2.47 -6.26
CA LEU A 89 -1.90 -1.75 -5.81
C LEU A 89 -3.13 -2.68 -5.63
N THR A 90 -2.91 -3.85 -5.04
CA THR A 90 -3.91 -4.90 -4.81
C THR A 90 -3.88 -5.36 -3.36
N CYS A 91 -5.04 -5.77 -2.84
CA CYS A 91 -5.16 -6.31 -1.49
C CYS A 91 -4.44 -7.67 -1.35
N PRO A 92 -3.51 -7.86 -0.40
CA PRO A 92 -2.86 -9.15 -0.16
C PRO A 92 -3.83 -10.31 0.16
N SER A 93 -4.92 -10.03 0.86
CA SER A 93 -5.88 -11.07 1.31
C SER A 93 -6.89 -11.50 0.25
N CYS A 94 -7.32 -10.60 -0.63
CA CYS A 94 -8.40 -10.89 -1.59
C CYS A 94 -8.06 -10.57 -3.05
N MET A 95 -6.85 -10.07 -3.33
CA MET A 95 -6.36 -9.72 -4.67
C MET A 95 -7.13 -8.61 -5.40
N GLU A 96 -8.19 -8.08 -4.81
CA GLU A 96 -8.95 -6.95 -5.38
C GLU A 96 -8.07 -5.68 -5.50
N PRO A 97 -8.19 -4.93 -6.61
CA PRO A 97 -7.52 -3.65 -6.77
C PRO A 97 -7.97 -2.64 -5.70
N VAL A 98 -7.01 -1.89 -5.16
CA VAL A 98 -7.30 -0.90 -4.12
C VAL A 98 -7.89 0.39 -4.70
N ASP A 99 -7.66 0.64 -5.99
CA ASP A 99 -8.24 1.75 -6.76
C ASP A 99 -9.65 1.45 -7.30
N ALA A 100 -10.13 0.20 -7.23
CA ALA A 100 -11.46 -0.17 -7.69
C ALA A 100 -12.57 0.63 -6.98
N ALA A 101 -12.37 1.04 -5.73
CA ALA A 101 -13.30 1.89 -4.99
C ALA A 101 -13.31 3.37 -5.45
N LEU A 102 -12.27 3.82 -6.16
CA LEU A 102 -12.27 5.14 -6.83
C LEU A 102 -13.00 5.07 -8.18
N LEU A 103 -13.04 3.91 -8.83
CA LEU A 103 -13.70 3.69 -10.12
C LEU A 103 -15.20 3.37 -9.99
N SER A 104 -15.66 2.87 -8.84
CA SER A 104 -17.10 2.68 -8.58
C SER A 104 -17.91 3.99 -8.57
N ALA A 105 -17.25 5.16 -8.50
CA ALA A 105 -17.88 6.46 -8.64
C ALA A 105 -18.08 6.93 -10.10
N TYR A 106 -17.49 6.23 -11.08
CA TYR A 106 -17.58 6.56 -12.51
C TYR A 106 -18.27 5.47 -13.35
N GLN A 107 -18.72 4.39 -12.73
CA GLN A 107 -19.58 3.38 -13.35
C GLN A 107 -21.00 3.50 -12.77
N THR A 108 -21.69 4.61 -13.10
CA THR A 108 -23.16 4.62 -13.13
C THR A 108 -23.56 4.65 -14.59
N ASP A 109 -24.21 3.58 -15.03
CA ASP A 109 -24.88 3.49 -16.35
C ASP A 109 -25.83 4.67 -16.60
#